data_AF-A0A5C8HWL0-F1
#
_entry.id   AF-A0A5C8HWL0-F1
#
_cell.length_a   1.000
_cell.length_b   1.000
_cell.length_c   1.000
_cell.angle_alpha   90.00
_cell.angle_beta   90.00
_cell.angle_gamma   90.00
#
_symmetry.space_group_name_H-M   'P 1'
#
loop_
_entity.id
_entity.type
_entity.pdbx_description
1 polymer ?
#
loop_
_entity_poly.entity_id
_entity_poly.type
_entity_poly.pdbx_seq_one_letter_code
_entity_poly.pdbx_strand_id
1 'polypeptide(L)' 'MWAWFVAGAILVIVGLIWTLQGLNVLGGSAMSGSSLWATIGPIVLLIGLVLIGIGVARRRRT' A
#
# COMPACT_ATOMS: atom_id res chain seq x y z
N MET A 1 -0.65 -15.25 11.65
CA MET A 1 -1.28 -14.04 12.21
C MET A 1 -0.44 -12.79 11.97
N TRP A 2 0.82 -12.79 12.42
CA TRP A 2 1.79 -11.72 12.16
C TRP A 2 2.11 -11.51 10.67
N ALA A 3 2.20 -12.59 9.89
CA ALA A 3 2.51 -12.50 8.45
C ALA A 3 1.52 -11.61 7.66
N TRP A 4 0.21 -11.70 7.93
CA TRP A 4 -0.80 -10.87 7.26
C TRP A 4 -0.68 -9.38 7.61
N PHE A 5 -0.35 -9.10 8.87
CA PHE A 5 -0.09 -7.74 9.34
C PHE A 5 1.17 -7.15 8.73
N VAL A 6 2.27 -7.90 8.71
CA VAL A 6 3.55 -7.44 8.15
C VAL A 6 3.42 -7.23 6.65
N ALA A 7 2.85 -8.20 5.91
CA ALA A 7 2.60 -8.07 4.49
C ALA A 7 1.69 -6.87 4.18
N GLY A 8 0.60 -6.70 4.93
CA GLY A 8 -0.31 -5.58 4.76
C GLY A 8 0.36 -4.23 5.05
N ALA A 9 1.15 -4.13 6.11
CA ALA A 9 1.89 -2.90 6.44
C ALA A 9 2.90 -2.51 5.36
N ILE A 10 3.64 -3.50 4.82
CA ILE A 10 4.56 -3.27 3.70
C ILE A 10 3.82 -2.75 2.49
N LEU A 11 2.70 -3.38 2.10
CA LEU A 11 1.91 -2.95 0.96
C LEU A 11 1.31 -1.55 1.14
N VAL A 12 0.87 -1.19 2.35
CA VAL A 12 0.39 0.17 2.64
C VAL A 12 1.49 1.20 2.43
N ILE A 13 2.70 0.95 2.97
CA ILE A 13 3.83 1.89 2.84
C ILE A 13 4.26 2.01 1.38
N VAL A 14 4.44 0.90 0.68
CA VAL A 14 4.85 0.88 -0.73
C VAL A 14 3.79 1.54 -1.61
N GLY A 15 2.52 1.18 -1.43
CA GLY A 15 1.41 1.79 -2.15
C GLY A 15 1.33 3.30 -1.95
N LEU A 16 1.52 3.77 -0.71
CA LEU A 16 1.55 5.20 -0.41
C LEU A 16 2.69 5.92 -1.13
N ILE A 17 3.90 5.36 -1.09
CA ILE A 17 5.07 5.94 -1.79
C ILE A 17 4.80 6.03 -3.28
N TRP A 18 4.29 4.96 -3.90
CA TRP A 18 3.98 4.93 -5.33
C TRP A 18 2.86 5.91 -5.71
N THR A 19 1.83 6.05 -4.88
CA THR A 19 0.79 7.06 -5.08
C THR A 19 1.40 8.46 -5.08
N LEU A 20 2.20 8.77 -4.06
CA LEU A 20 2.82 10.09 -3.93
C LEU A 20 3.83 10.36 -5.05
N GLN A 21 4.55 9.33 -5.52
CA GLN A 21 5.43 9.45 -6.69
C GLN A 21 4.62 9.70 -7.96
N GLY A 22 3.58 8.91 -8.23
CA GLY A 22 2.73 9.08 -9.40
C GLY A 22 2.04 10.46 -9.46
N LEU A 23 1.63 10.98 -8.30
CA LEU A 23 1.07 12.33 -8.16
C LEU A 23 2.12 13.45 -8.21
N ASN A 24 3.40 13.11 -8.37
CA ASN A 24 4.53 14.02 -8.39
C ASN A 24 4.73 14.80 -7.07
N VAL A 25 4.21 14.29 -5.96
CA VAL A 25 4.46 14.81 -4.61
C VAL A 25 5.82 14.35 -4.11
N LEU A 26 6.18 13.09 -4.38
CA LEU A 26 7.52 12.54 -4.17
C LEU A 26 8.26 12.48 -5.52
N GLY A 27 9.04 13.52 -5.77
CA GLY A 27 9.84 13.70 -6.99
C GLY A 27 11.18 12.95 -7.00
N GLY A 28 11.92 13.07 -8.10
CA GLY A 28 13.32 12.64 -8.20
C GLY A 28 13.55 11.19 -8.64
N SER A 29 12.51 10.46 -9.06
CA SER A 29 12.64 9.12 -9.62
C SER A 29 11.98 9.01 -10.99
N ALA A 30 12.25 7.92 -11.72
CA ALA A 30 11.57 7.59 -12.97
C ALA A 30 10.06 7.37 -12.81
N MET A 31 9.57 7.28 -11.58
CA MET A 31 8.15 7.06 -11.25
C MET A 31 7.38 8.37 -11.01
N SER A 32 8.08 9.49 -10.87
CA SER A 32 7.50 10.78 -10.51
C SER A 32 6.66 11.38 -11.65
N GLY A 33 5.41 11.75 -11.36
CA GLY A 33 4.49 12.34 -12.36
C GLY A 33 3.91 11.37 -13.38
N SER A 34 4.00 10.06 -13.13
CA SER A 34 3.47 9.02 -14.01
C SER A 34 2.06 8.60 -13.61
N SER A 35 1.12 8.65 -14.56
CA SER A 35 -0.27 8.19 -14.39
C SER A 35 -0.37 6.70 -14.04
N LEU A 36 0.62 5.89 -14.45
CA LEU A 36 0.72 4.48 -14.10
C LEU A 36 0.91 4.32 -12.59
N TRP A 37 1.90 4.99 -12.01
CA TRP A 37 2.18 4.89 -10.58
C TRP A 37 1.09 5.55 -9.73
N ALA A 38 0.45 6.61 -10.25
CA ALA A 38 -0.70 7.24 -9.62
C ALA A 38 -1.92 6.31 -9.54
N THR A 39 -2.01 5.30 -10.42
CA THR A 39 -3.08 4.30 -10.43
C THR A 39 -2.70 3.05 -9.63
N ILE A 40 -1.48 2.54 -9.79
CA ILE A 40 -1.03 1.32 -9.11
C ILE A 40 -0.86 1.56 -7.61
N GLY A 41 -0.33 2.72 -7.20
CA GLY A 41 -0.11 3.05 -5.79
C GLY A 41 -1.37 2.90 -4.93
N PRO A 42 -2.51 3.55 -5.29
CA PRO A 42 -3.75 3.41 -4.54
C PRO A 42 -4.29 1.97 -4.50
N ILE A 43 -4.16 1.21 -5.59
CA ILE A 43 -4.58 -0.20 -5.63
C ILE A 43 -3.78 -1.02 -4.61
N VAL A 44 -2.46 -0.88 -4.62
CA VAL A 44 -1.55 -1.59 -3.70
C VAL A 44 -1.82 -1.18 -2.24
N LEU A 45 -2.05 0.11 -2.00
CA LEU A 45 -2.40 0.64 -0.69
C LEU A 45 -3.70 0.03 -0.15
N LEU A 46 -4.74 -0.05 -0.98
CA LEU A 46 -6.02 -0.65 -0.60
C LEU A 46 -5.89 -2.15 -0.32
N ILE A 47 -5.12 -2.90 -1.12
CA ILE A 47 -4.83 -4.32 -0.86
C ILE A 47 -4.14 -4.48 0.50
N GLY A 48 -3.15 -3.63 0.81
CA GLY A 48 -2.46 -3.63 2.09
C GLY A 48 -3.42 -3.43 3.28
N LEU A 49 -4.32 -2.45 3.17
CA LEU A 49 -5.35 -2.19 4.19
C LEU A 49 -6.30 -3.40 4.39
N VAL A 50 -6.70 -4.05 3.30
CA VAL A 50 -7.53 -5.27 3.36
C VAL A 50 -6.80 -6.39 4.09
N LEU A 51 -5.51 -6.62 3.81
CA LEU A 51 -4.74 -7.66 4.50
C LEU A 51 -4.60 -7.39 6.00
N ILE A 52 -4.38 -6.13 6.39
CA ILE A 52 -4.37 -5.72 7.81
C ILE A 52 -5.74 -6.01 8.43
N GLY A 53 -6.83 -5.61 7.78
CA GLY A 53 -8.20 -5.85 8.25
C GLY A 53 -8.50 -7.33 8.45
N ILE A 54 -8.07 -8.20 7.53
CA ILE A 54 -8.19 -9.66 7.67
C ILE A 54 -7.36 -10.17 8.85
N GLY A 55 -6.13 -9.67 9.02
CA GLY A 55 -5.27 -10.00 10.16
C GLY A 55 -5.92 -9.66 11.51
N VAL A 56 -6.52 -8.46 11.61
CA VAL A 56 -7.28 -8.00 12.78
C VAL A 56 -8.53 -8.86 13.00
N ALA A 57 -9.30 -9.13 11.96
CA ALA A 57 -10.55 -9.90 12.07
C ALA A 57 -10.28 -11.34 12.53
N ARG A 58 -9.20 -11.96 12.06
CA ARG A 58 -8.77 -13.29 12.51
C ARG A 58 -8.31 -13.29 13.97
N ARG A 59 -7.68 -12.21 14.45
CA ARG A 59 -7.34 -12.03 15.88
C ARG A 59 -8.57 -12.11 16.78
N ARG A 60 -9.66 -11.47 16.39
CA ARG A 60 -10.86 -11.35 17.22
C ARG A 60 -11.67 -12.63 17.33
N ARG A 61 -11.42 -13.61 16.46
CA ARG A 61 -12.10 -14.92 16.45
C ARG A 61 -11.32 -16.02 17.18
N THR A 62 -10.12 -15.72 17.66
CA THR A 62 -9.27 -16.66 18.43
C THR A 62 -9.25 -16.18 19.87
#